data_AF-A0A7S0KFH1-F1
#
_entry.id   AF-A0A7S0KFH1-F1
#
_cell.length_a   1.000
_cell.length_b   1.000
_cell.length_c   1.000
_cell.angle_alpha   90.00
_cell.angle_beta   90.00
_cell.angle_gamma   90.00
#
_symmetry.space_group_name_H-M   'P 1'
#
loop_
_entity.id
_entity.type
_entity.pdbx_description
1 polymer ?
#
loop_
_entity_poly.entity_id
_entity_poly.type
_entity_poly.pdbx_seq_one_letter_code
_entity_poly.pdbx_strand_id
1 'polypeptide(L)'
;EDKEDKEDKEGDARKSSVKEDANDEYSLAAKAKAKAHPRVSLTAAAPATPFEEAENATVRARLKHERAYLVTKRRQTVASFDATLRAKRREKAELEYELKLAEMKQLTLNRELIMLKKFEQKENELDGRLEESIQAHVNLCNDIERREEDLDAKMTERDGVTAKRDKVIASFDNLVAADDEHRAILFKYFLKKVRRVKPRASDAGSDSEEEDDDDSEYDSEEDEEEFLPEGCEEELYESVLELRERRLDEHYVIKDLDKEIDAMKKELEGVKKKEKAANTVVEKLEVDLENYRLEKQRRLYNDVDVTVMLRSRQLEYLHEGKLPTTLDNGLVFSRETRNSLRRRIDELIEDKASLREKQAQLRKDFVAMQNTKEEYERRNARLDARATEVQMFKYGSLIDLEKLEVAMIPKKPVEALKAKLRDTEQANAAEMRQWVQALSDAMDEMHQKTAANTECLEQVADLTRRHRDLERELVSTKKTAFVDPEAAKKRETAERDHLVAVVNEQAREIEKLRNEIGFLSVKGNPHTVRF
;
A
#
# COMPACT_ATOMS: atom_id res chain seq x y z
N GLU A 1 -1.06 -62.14 -38.05
CA GLU A 1 -0.85 -62.78 -36.73
C GLU A 1 -1.94 -62.25 -35.82
N ASP A 2 -3.17 -62.74 -35.94
CA ASP A 2 -3.67 -64.07 -35.58
C ASP A 2 -3.52 -64.39 -34.10
N LYS A 3 -4.70 -64.52 -33.45
CA LYS A 3 -5.15 -65.46 -32.40
C LYS A 3 -6.13 -64.72 -31.47
N GLU A 4 -7.45 -64.95 -31.53
CA GLU A 4 -8.22 -66.17 -31.23
C GLU A 4 -7.86 -66.81 -29.88
N ASP A 5 -8.69 -66.59 -28.85
CA ASP A 5 -9.60 -67.58 -28.20
C ASP A 5 -10.27 -66.91 -26.96
N LYS A 6 -11.61 -66.83 -26.84
CA LYS A 6 -12.57 -67.81 -26.24
C LYS A 6 -12.23 -68.15 -24.77
N GLU A 7 -13.12 -68.17 -23.77
CA GLU A 7 -14.56 -68.12 -23.52
C GLU A 7 -14.72 -67.55 -22.08
N ASP A 8 -15.80 -66.85 -21.70
CA ASP A 8 -16.87 -67.50 -20.94
C ASP A 8 -18.17 -66.66 -20.93
N LYS A 9 -19.28 -67.39 -20.97
CA LYS A 9 -20.67 -66.93 -21.05
C LYS A 9 -21.35 -67.03 -19.68
N GLU A 10 -22.02 -65.96 -19.28
CA GLU A 10 -23.31 -65.90 -18.56
C GLU A 10 -23.58 -64.39 -18.43
N GLY A 11 -24.65 -63.77 -18.92
CA GLY A 11 -26.03 -64.18 -18.96
C GLY A 11 -26.84 -63.03 -18.37
N ASP A 12 -27.24 -62.04 -19.17
CA ASP A 12 -28.58 -61.45 -19.02
C ASP A 12 -28.97 -60.71 -20.31
N ALA A 13 -30.09 -61.15 -20.87
CA ALA A 13 -30.61 -60.72 -22.14
C ALA A 13 -31.76 -59.75 -21.89
N ARG A 14 -31.57 -58.48 -22.21
CA ARG A 14 -32.68 -57.56 -22.49
C ARG A 14 -32.54 -56.96 -23.88
N LYS A 15 -32.92 -57.80 -24.83
CA LYS A 15 -33.24 -57.47 -26.22
C LYS A 15 -34.49 -56.60 -26.20
N SER A 16 -34.37 -55.28 -26.35
CA SER A 16 -35.50 -54.39 -26.62
C SER A 16 -35.98 -54.65 -28.04
N SER A 17 -36.95 -55.55 -28.16
CA SER A 17 -37.72 -55.75 -29.37
C SER A 17 -38.59 -54.53 -29.65
N VAL A 18 -38.07 -53.56 -30.39
CA VAL A 18 -38.89 -52.59 -31.12
C VAL A 18 -39.38 -53.30 -32.39
N LYS A 19 -40.42 -54.11 -32.23
CA LYS A 19 -41.25 -54.59 -33.34
C LYS A 19 -42.54 -53.79 -33.32
N GLU A 20 -42.71 -52.98 -34.35
CA GLU A 20 -43.95 -52.63 -35.05
C GLU A 20 -45.32 -52.97 -34.39
N ASP A 21 -45.64 -52.39 -33.23
CA ASP A 21 -47.00 -52.51 -32.64
C ASP A 21 -48.00 -51.45 -33.19
N ALA A 22 -47.57 -50.58 -34.10
CA ALA A 22 -48.44 -49.55 -34.68
C ALA A 22 -49.43 -50.12 -35.73
N ASN A 23 -49.20 -51.34 -36.24
CA ASN A 23 -50.06 -51.96 -37.26
C ASN A 23 -51.17 -52.85 -36.68
N ASP A 24 -51.13 -53.22 -35.39
CA ASP A 24 -52.10 -54.16 -34.82
C ASP A 24 -53.38 -53.51 -34.27
N GLU A 25 -53.36 -52.24 -33.84
CA GLU A 25 -54.61 -51.56 -33.46
C GLU A 25 -55.50 -51.23 -34.67
N TYR A 26 -54.90 -50.90 -35.83
CA TYR A 26 -55.66 -50.76 -37.07
C TYR A 26 -56.13 -52.12 -37.61
N SER A 27 -55.36 -53.19 -37.43
CA SER A 27 -55.75 -54.56 -37.83
C SER A 27 -56.86 -55.13 -36.96
N LEU A 28 -56.88 -54.84 -35.65
CA LEU A 28 -57.94 -55.27 -34.73
C LEU A 28 -59.22 -54.46 -34.92
N ALA A 29 -59.14 -53.16 -35.20
CA ALA A 29 -60.31 -52.35 -35.55
C ALA A 29 -60.89 -52.74 -36.93
N ALA A 30 -60.04 -53.11 -37.90
CA ALA A 30 -60.46 -53.63 -39.19
C ALA A 30 -61.04 -55.06 -39.09
N LYS A 31 -60.45 -55.94 -38.27
CA LYS A 31 -60.98 -57.29 -37.98
C LYS A 31 -62.25 -57.26 -37.14
N ALA A 32 -62.44 -56.26 -36.27
CA ALA A 32 -63.71 -56.04 -35.56
C ALA A 32 -64.82 -55.51 -36.47
N LYS A 33 -64.49 -54.72 -37.51
CA LYS A 33 -65.45 -54.34 -38.57
C LYS A 33 -65.82 -55.50 -39.50
N ALA A 34 -64.91 -56.46 -39.71
CA ALA A 34 -65.16 -57.64 -40.54
C ALA A 34 -65.97 -58.76 -39.86
N LYS A 35 -66.15 -58.70 -38.53
CA LYS A 35 -66.96 -59.65 -37.74
C LYS A 35 -68.31 -59.09 -37.26
N ALA A 36 -68.80 -58.04 -37.93
CA ALA A 36 -70.18 -57.62 -37.78
C ALA A 36 -71.08 -58.54 -38.60
N HIS A 37 -71.59 -59.61 -37.98
CA HIS A 37 -72.73 -60.36 -38.53
C HIS A 37 -73.84 -59.38 -38.93
N PRO A 38 -74.48 -59.54 -40.10
CA PRO A 38 -75.69 -58.79 -40.38
C PRO A 38 -76.70 -59.24 -39.34
N ARG A 39 -77.05 -58.35 -38.41
CA ARG A 39 -78.26 -58.51 -37.61
C ARG A 39 -79.43 -58.41 -38.58
N VAL A 40 -79.79 -59.53 -39.19
CA VAL A 40 -81.10 -59.72 -39.79
C VAL A 40 -82.08 -59.49 -38.66
N SER A 41 -82.86 -58.42 -38.77
CA SER A 41 -83.98 -58.11 -37.89
C SER A 41 -85.06 -59.18 -38.09
N LEU A 42 -84.93 -60.31 -37.43
CA LEU A 42 -85.99 -61.30 -37.30
C LEU A 42 -86.98 -60.86 -36.22
N THR A 43 -87.74 -59.81 -36.53
CA THR A 43 -89.06 -59.53 -35.95
C THR A 43 -89.76 -58.58 -36.92
N ALA A 44 -90.74 -59.08 -37.69
CA ALA A 44 -91.87 -58.24 -38.05
C ALA A 44 -92.59 -57.97 -36.73
N ALA A 45 -92.18 -56.90 -36.05
CA ALA A 45 -92.81 -56.48 -34.81
C ALA A 45 -94.27 -56.13 -35.12
N ALA A 46 -95.20 -56.68 -34.35
CA ALA A 46 -96.55 -56.13 -34.26
C ALA A 46 -96.42 -54.60 -34.02
N PRO A 47 -97.33 -53.76 -34.58
CA PRO A 47 -97.27 -52.34 -34.35
C PRO A 47 -97.22 -52.09 -32.85
N ALA A 48 -96.11 -51.51 -32.40
CA ALA A 48 -95.86 -51.29 -30.98
C ALA A 48 -97.02 -50.48 -30.41
N THR A 49 -97.48 -50.86 -29.22
CA THR A 49 -98.52 -50.07 -28.58
C THR A 49 -97.98 -48.66 -28.31
N PRO A 50 -98.83 -47.61 -28.29
CA PRO A 50 -98.38 -46.24 -28.03
C PRO A 50 -97.55 -46.11 -26.74
N PHE A 51 -97.79 -47.00 -25.76
CA PHE A 51 -97.03 -47.11 -24.53
C PHE A 51 -95.63 -47.70 -24.72
N GLU A 52 -95.50 -48.80 -25.46
CA GLU A 52 -94.20 -49.42 -25.78
C GLU A 52 -93.34 -48.52 -26.68
N GLU A 53 -93.94 -47.72 -27.57
CA GLU A 53 -93.22 -46.72 -28.36
C GLU A 53 -92.66 -45.60 -27.47
N ALA A 54 -93.44 -45.13 -26.50
CA ALA A 54 -93.00 -44.13 -25.53
C ALA A 54 -91.89 -44.67 -24.61
N GLU A 55 -92.00 -45.92 -24.14
CA GLU A 55 -90.97 -46.57 -23.33
C GLU A 55 -89.67 -46.76 -24.14
N ASN A 56 -89.77 -47.25 -25.38
CA ASN A 56 -88.62 -47.36 -26.26
C ASN A 56 -87.98 -46.00 -26.60
N ALA A 57 -88.78 -44.95 -26.73
CA ALA A 57 -88.28 -43.58 -26.92
C ALA A 57 -87.49 -43.10 -25.70
N THR A 58 -87.97 -43.35 -24.48
CA THR A 58 -87.28 -42.95 -23.24
C THR A 58 -85.97 -43.72 -23.06
N VAL A 59 -85.96 -45.03 -23.31
CA VAL A 59 -84.73 -45.85 -23.28
C VAL A 59 -83.72 -45.39 -24.32
N ARG A 60 -84.16 -45.11 -25.55
CA ARG A 60 -83.29 -44.56 -26.61
C ARG A 60 -82.73 -43.19 -26.23
N ALA A 61 -83.52 -42.33 -25.62
CA ALA A 61 -83.06 -41.03 -25.14
C ALA A 61 -82.00 -41.18 -24.04
N ARG A 62 -82.20 -42.11 -23.09
CA ARG A 62 -81.23 -42.42 -22.03
C ARG A 62 -79.91 -42.95 -22.60
N LEU A 63 -79.95 -43.92 -23.51
CA LEU A 63 -78.73 -44.47 -24.13
C LEU A 63 -78.01 -43.43 -25.00
N LYS A 64 -78.73 -42.55 -25.69
CA LYS A 64 -78.13 -41.42 -26.42
C LYS A 64 -77.42 -40.45 -25.47
N HIS A 65 -78.04 -40.12 -24.34
CA HIS A 65 -77.43 -39.28 -23.32
C HIS A 65 -76.19 -39.94 -22.71
N GLU A 66 -76.27 -41.23 -22.35
CA GLU A 66 -75.14 -41.98 -21.80
C GLU A 66 -73.98 -42.07 -22.79
N ARG A 67 -74.26 -42.34 -24.07
CA ARG A 67 -73.24 -42.30 -25.13
C ARG A 67 -72.63 -40.91 -25.26
N ALA A 68 -73.43 -39.85 -25.27
CA ALA A 68 -72.93 -38.47 -25.36
C ALA A 68 -72.07 -38.11 -24.15
N TYR A 69 -72.46 -38.53 -22.95
CA TYR A 69 -71.70 -38.36 -21.72
C TYR A 69 -70.36 -39.10 -21.79
N LEU A 70 -70.35 -40.39 -22.16
CA LEU A 70 -69.13 -41.18 -22.28
C LEU A 70 -68.18 -40.64 -23.37
N VAL A 71 -68.72 -40.19 -24.51
CA VAL A 71 -67.92 -39.56 -25.57
C VAL A 71 -67.30 -38.25 -25.08
N THR A 72 -68.05 -37.43 -24.36
CA THR A 72 -67.56 -36.17 -23.78
C THR A 72 -66.49 -36.43 -22.74
N LYS A 73 -66.72 -37.37 -21.81
CA LYS A 73 -65.74 -37.79 -20.80
C LYS A 73 -64.46 -38.33 -21.42
N ARG A 74 -64.55 -39.14 -22.48
CA ARG A 74 -63.38 -39.62 -23.23
C ARG A 74 -62.62 -38.47 -23.89
N ARG A 75 -63.33 -37.53 -24.52
CA ARG A 75 -62.68 -36.36 -25.13
C ARG A 75 -62.00 -35.48 -24.09
N GLN A 76 -62.62 -35.26 -22.93
CA GLN A 76 -62.04 -34.50 -21.84
C GLN A 76 -60.80 -35.17 -21.26
N THR A 77 -60.84 -36.49 -21.04
CA THR A 77 -59.68 -37.26 -20.52
C THR A 77 -58.50 -37.28 -21.50
N VAL A 78 -58.77 -37.47 -22.80
CA VAL A 78 -57.73 -37.35 -23.84
C VAL A 78 -57.17 -35.93 -23.88
N ALA A 79 -58.03 -34.90 -23.86
CA ALA A 79 -57.57 -33.51 -23.86
C ALA A 79 -56.75 -33.16 -22.62
N SER A 80 -57.14 -33.65 -21.44
CA SER A 80 -56.37 -33.45 -20.20
C SER A 80 -55.02 -34.19 -20.26
N PHE A 81 -54.99 -35.41 -20.79
CA PHE A 81 -53.75 -36.16 -20.97
C PHE A 81 -52.80 -35.47 -21.97
N ASP A 82 -53.32 -35.01 -23.10
CA ASP A 82 -52.50 -34.26 -24.07
C ASP A 82 -52.01 -32.94 -23.48
N ALA A 83 -52.80 -32.29 -22.63
CA ALA A 83 -52.39 -31.06 -21.94
C ALA A 83 -51.25 -31.35 -20.93
N THR A 84 -51.36 -32.42 -20.13
CA THR A 84 -50.28 -32.82 -19.20
C THR A 84 -49.05 -33.27 -19.95
N LEU A 85 -49.18 -34.01 -21.06
CA LEU A 85 -48.05 -34.40 -21.91
C LEU A 85 -47.35 -33.18 -22.51
N ARG A 86 -48.09 -32.18 -23.00
CA ARG A 86 -47.51 -30.91 -23.47
C ARG A 86 -46.80 -30.16 -22.35
N ALA A 87 -47.38 -30.12 -21.15
CA ALA A 87 -46.73 -29.49 -19.99
C ALA A 87 -45.41 -30.20 -19.64
N LYS A 88 -45.41 -31.54 -19.55
CA LYS A 88 -44.20 -32.34 -19.30
C LYS A 88 -43.15 -32.21 -20.39
N ARG A 89 -43.53 -32.06 -21.65
CA ARG A 89 -42.57 -31.77 -22.74
C ARG A 89 -41.92 -30.39 -22.60
N ARG A 90 -42.64 -29.37 -22.12
CA ARG A 90 -42.04 -28.05 -21.84
C ARG A 90 -41.07 -28.12 -20.68
N GLU A 91 -41.48 -28.73 -19.58
CA GLU A 91 -40.62 -28.95 -18.40
C GLU A 91 -39.36 -29.73 -18.78
N LYS A 92 -39.48 -30.78 -19.60
CA LYS A 92 -38.32 -31.51 -20.12
C LYS A 92 -37.38 -30.59 -20.92
N ALA A 93 -37.91 -29.76 -21.81
CA ALA A 93 -37.09 -28.85 -22.61
C ALA A 93 -36.39 -27.78 -21.75
N GLU A 94 -37.05 -27.28 -20.70
CA GLU A 94 -36.47 -26.36 -19.72
C GLU A 94 -35.33 -27.02 -18.94
N LEU A 95 -35.54 -28.24 -18.44
CA LEU A 95 -34.51 -29.00 -17.74
C LEU A 95 -33.32 -29.37 -18.64
N GLU A 96 -33.57 -29.77 -19.89
CA GLU A 96 -32.51 -30.04 -20.87
C GLU A 96 -31.69 -28.78 -21.14
N TYR A 97 -32.34 -27.62 -21.23
CA TYR A 97 -31.67 -26.32 -21.36
C TYR A 97 -30.79 -26.00 -20.14
N GLU A 98 -31.33 -26.12 -18.92
CA GLU A 98 -30.59 -25.86 -17.68
C GLU A 98 -29.41 -26.81 -17.50
N LEU A 99 -29.59 -28.08 -17.83
CA LEU A 99 -28.53 -29.08 -17.77
C LEU A 99 -27.41 -28.77 -18.76
N LYS A 100 -27.75 -28.41 -20.01
CA LYS A 100 -26.74 -27.98 -21.00
C LYS A 100 -26.03 -26.71 -20.57
N LEU A 101 -26.73 -25.75 -19.96
CA LEU A 101 -26.11 -24.55 -19.42
C LEU A 101 -25.13 -24.88 -18.29
N ALA A 102 -25.50 -25.78 -17.38
CA ALA A 102 -24.64 -26.24 -16.29
C ALA A 102 -23.40 -26.97 -16.83
N GLU A 103 -23.55 -27.85 -17.82
CA GLU A 103 -22.43 -28.52 -18.50
C GLU A 103 -21.47 -27.51 -19.14
N MET A 104 -21.98 -26.53 -19.89
CA MET A 104 -21.13 -25.50 -20.52
C MET A 104 -20.41 -24.64 -19.47
N LYS A 105 -21.10 -24.25 -18.40
CA LYS A 105 -20.49 -23.51 -17.29
C LYS A 105 -19.41 -24.34 -16.59
N GLN A 106 -19.66 -25.63 -16.37
CA GLN A 106 -18.66 -26.54 -15.81
C GLN A 106 -17.43 -26.64 -16.70
N LEU A 107 -17.59 -26.70 -18.03
CA LEU A 107 -16.47 -26.69 -18.97
C LEU A 107 -15.66 -25.39 -18.89
N THR A 108 -16.32 -24.23 -18.84
CA THR A 108 -15.65 -22.93 -18.65
C THR A 108 -14.87 -22.91 -17.34
N LEU A 109 -15.49 -23.28 -16.21
CA LEU A 109 -14.83 -23.32 -14.89
C LEU A 109 -13.65 -24.30 -14.86
N ASN A 110 -13.76 -25.45 -15.52
CA ASN A 110 -12.67 -26.41 -15.60
C ASN A 110 -11.48 -25.85 -16.42
N ARG A 111 -11.75 -25.14 -17.51
CA ARG A 111 -10.71 -24.47 -18.30
C ARG A 111 -10.01 -23.38 -17.49
N GLU A 112 -10.78 -22.55 -16.80
CA GLU A 112 -10.27 -21.54 -15.87
C GLU A 112 -9.40 -22.18 -14.78
N LEU A 113 -9.87 -23.25 -14.15
CA LEU A 113 -9.13 -23.96 -13.10
C LEU A 113 -7.79 -24.51 -13.60
N ILE A 114 -7.76 -25.10 -14.80
CA ILE A 114 -6.51 -25.61 -15.40
C ILE A 114 -5.53 -24.46 -15.63
N MET A 115 -6.00 -23.31 -16.10
CA MET A 115 -5.14 -22.14 -16.26
C MET A 115 -4.69 -21.57 -14.92
N LEU A 116 -5.59 -21.41 -13.96
CA LEU A 116 -5.26 -20.92 -12.61
C LEU A 116 -4.17 -21.76 -11.97
N LYS A 117 -4.24 -23.09 -12.05
CA LYS A 117 -3.20 -23.98 -11.51
C LYS A 117 -1.82 -23.78 -12.15
N LYS A 118 -1.76 -23.48 -13.45
CA LYS A 118 -0.50 -23.17 -14.14
C LYS A 118 0.08 -21.84 -13.67
N PHE A 119 -0.79 -20.85 -13.43
CA PHE A 119 -0.38 -19.55 -12.94
C PHE A 119 0.06 -19.60 -11.47
N GLU A 120 -0.67 -20.33 -10.63
CA GLU A 120 -0.41 -20.51 -9.20
C GLU A 120 1.01 -21.03 -8.92
N GLN A 121 1.49 -22.02 -9.67
CA GLN A 121 2.85 -22.55 -9.48
C GLN A 121 3.93 -21.47 -9.64
N LYS A 122 3.89 -20.74 -10.76
CA LYS A 122 4.87 -19.68 -11.04
C LYS A 122 4.68 -18.44 -10.17
N GLU A 123 3.43 -18.12 -9.79
CA GLU A 123 3.13 -17.02 -8.87
C GLU A 123 3.73 -17.32 -7.49
N ASN A 124 3.54 -18.54 -6.96
CA ASN A 124 4.16 -18.97 -5.71
C ASN A 124 5.70 -18.96 -5.77
N GLU A 125 6.29 -19.33 -6.91
CA GLU A 125 7.75 -19.25 -7.11
C GLU A 125 8.25 -17.79 -7.10
N LEU A 126 7.52 -16.87 -7.74
CA LEU A 126 7.88 -15.45 -7.76
C LEU A 126 7.65 -14.79 -6.40
N ASP A 127 6.53 -15.08 -5.74
CA ASP A 127 6.22 -14.62 -4.39
C ASP A 127 7.27 -15.11 -3.39
N GLY A 128 7.66 -16.39 -3.44
CA GLY A 128 8.73 -16.94 -2.59
C GLY A 128 10.08 -16.24 -2.81
N ARG A 129 10.45 -15.98 -4.07
CA ARG A 129 11.68 -15.22 -4.38
C ARG A 129 11.61 -13.77 -3.91
N LEU A 130 10.44 -13.15 -3.99
CA LEU A 130 10.21 -11.79 -3.50
C LEU A 130 10.33 -11.75 -1.97
N GLU A 131 9.72 -12.70 -1.26
CA GLU A 131 9.83 -12.82 0.20
C GLU A 131 11.28 -13.02 0.66
N GLU A 132 12.03 -13.90 -0.01
CA GLU A 132 13.46 -14.10 0.27
C GLU A 132 14.27 -12.81 0.06
N SER A 133 13.99 -12.07 -1.03
CA SER A 133 14.67 -10.82 -1.34
C SER A 133 14.29 -9.69 -0.38
N ILE A 134 13.03 -9.60 0.04
CA ILE A 134 12.56 -8.65 1.06
C ILE A 134 13.22 -8.97 2.39
N GLN A 135 13.27 -10.24 2.79
CA GLN A 135 13.93 -10.63 4.03
C GLN A 135 15.43 -10.31 4.01
N ALA A 136 16.10 -10.52 2.87
CA ALA A 136 17.49 -10.13 2.68
C ALA A 136 17.67 -8.60 2.79
N HIS A 137 16.76 -7.81 2.20
CA HIS A 137 16.77 -6.35 2.32
C HIS A 137 16.57 -5.88 3.77
N VAL A 138 15.58 -6.43 4.48
CA VAL A 138 15.32 -6.13 5.90
C VAL A 138 16.53 -6.45 6.76
N ASN A 139 17.20 -7.59 6.52
CA ASN A 139 18.42 -7.94 7.24
C ASN A 139 19.54 -6.91 6.98
N LEU A 140 19.69 -6.43 5.74
CA LEU A 140 20.66 -5.39 5.40
C LEU A 140 20.31 -4.04 6.06
N CYS A 141 19.02 -3.66 6.15
CA CYS A 141 18.59 -2.46 6.87
C CYS A 141 18.94 -2.54 8.36
N ASN A 142 18.60 -3.67 9.01
CA ASN A 142 18.95 -3.89 10.42
C ASN A 142 20.47 -3.86 10.66
N ASP A 143 21.26 -4.38 9.70
CA ASP A 143 22.72 -4.36 9.75
C ASP A 143 23.31 -2.96 9.51
N ILE A 144 22.59 -2.06 8.82
CA ILE A 144 22.94 -0.64 8.68
C ILE A 144 22.64 0.10 9.97
N GLU A 145 21.44 -0.09 10.53
CA GLU A 145 21.03 0.56 11.80
C GLU A 145 22.01 0.24 12.92
N ARG A 146 22.38 -1.04 13.09
CA ARG A 146 23.39 -1.44 14.10
C ARG A 146 24.75 -0.77 13.89
N ARG A 147 25.21 -0.69 12.64
CA ARG A 147 26.50 -0.04 12.32
C ARG A 147 26.45 1.47 12.48
N GLU A 148 25.30 2.10 12.26
CA GLU A 148 25.07 3.51 12.54
C GLU A 148 25.11 3.78 14.05
N GLU A 149 24.46 2.95 14.85
CA GLU A 149 24.52 3.03 16.32
C GLU A 149 25.95 2.86 16.86
N ASP A 150 26.70 1.87 16.34
CA ASP A 150 28.11 1.65 16.72
C ASP A 150 29.01 2.83 16.30
N LEU A 151 28.76 3.41 15.12
CA LEU A 151 29.48 4.58 14.63
C LEU A 151 29.20 5.81 15.52
N ASP A 152 27.94 6.05 15.87
CA ASP A 152 27.54 7.15 16.75
C ASP A 152 28.14 6.97 18.15
N ALA A 153 28.15 5.75 18.69
CA ALA A 153 28.82 5.45 19.96
C ALA A 153 30.32 5.81 19.90
N LYS A 154 31.01 5.45 18.81
CA LYS A 154 32.43 5.81 18.61
C LYS A 154 32.65 7.30 18.40
N MET A 155 31.75 7.99 17.71
CA MET A 155 31.81 9.45 17.57
C MET A 155 31.63 10.16 18.91
N THR A 156 30.70 9.70 19.76
CA THR A 156 30.52 10.25 21.12
C THR A 156 31.73 9.97 22.03
N GLU A 157 32.39 8.81 21.87
CA GLU A 157 33.66 8.51 22.55
C GLU A 157 34.75 9.50 22.13
N ARG A 158 34.90 9.75 20.82
CA ARG A 158 35.85 10.73 20.27
C ARG A 158 35.56 12.14 20.77
N ASP A 159 34.29 12.56 20.77
CA ASP A 159 33.86 13.86 21.30
C ASP A 159 34.19 13.98 22.81
N GLY A 160 33.98 12.90 23.57
CA GLY A 160 34.34 12.82 24.98
C GLY A 160 35.85 12.97 25.23
N VAL A 161 36.71 12.38 24.39
CA VAL A 161 38.17 12.55 24.47
C VAL A 161 38.58 13.96 24.03
N THR A 162 37.96 14.54 22.99
CA THR A 162 38.21 15.94 22.62
C THR A 162 37.83 16.91 23.74
N ALA A 163 36.73 16.67 24.47
CA ALA A 163 36.35 17.49 25.61
C ALA A 163 37.35 17.36 26.77
N LYS A 164 37.99 16.20 26.97
CA LYS A 164 39.09 16.03 27.94
C LYS A 164 40.32 16.83 27.51
N ARG A 165 40.69 16.76 26.23
CA ARG A 165 41.76 17.60 25.63
C ARG A 165 41.51 19.09 25.82
N ASP A 166 40.30 19.54 25.59
CA ASP A 166 39.95 20.95 25.75
C ASP A 166 39.96 21.37 27.23
N LYS A 167 39.66 20.46 28.17
CA LYS A 167 39.88 20.69 29.61
C LYS A 167 41.36 20.76 29.97
N VAL A 168 42.22 19.95 29.35
CA VAL A 168 43.67 20.03 29.53
C VAL A 168 44.20 21.38 29.03
N ILE A 169 43.70 21.86 27.89
CA ILE A 169 44.01 23.20 27.38
C ILE A 169 43.48 24.30 28.33
N ALA A 170 42.25 24.19 28.83
CA ALA A 170 41.70 25.13 29.80
C ALA A 170 42.44 25.11 31.15
N SER A 171 42.96 23.96 31.59
CA SER A 171 43.81 23.88 32.79
C SER A 171 45.15 24.60 32.59
N PHE A 172 45.72 24.55 31.38
CA PHE A 172 46.90 25.34 31.03
C PHE A 172 46.58 26.85 31.09
N ASP A 173 45.45 27.28 30.53
CA ASP A 173 45.02 28.68 30.57
C ASP A 173 44.68 29.19 31.98
N ASN A 174 44.29 28.30 32.90
CA ASN A 174 44.04 28.65 34.30
C ASN A 174 45.32 28.70 35.16
N LEU A 175 46.34 27.91 34.81
CA LEU A 175 47.62 27.84 35.52
C LEU A 175 48.56 28.99 35.14
N VAL A 176 48.46 29.48 33.89
CA VAL A 176 49.29 30.58 33.38
C VAL A 176 48.44 31.83 33.20
N ALA A 177 48.60 32.82 34.09
CA ALA A 177 47.81 34.05 34.06
C ALA A 177 48.11 34.88 32.80
N ALA A 178 47.13 35.66 32.32
CA ALA A 178 47.27 36.42 31.08
C ALA A 178 48.38 37.50 31.11
N ASP A 179 48.86 37.87 32.30
CA ASP A 179 49.86 38.92 32.55
C ASP A 179 51.30 38.40 32.75
N ASP A 180 51.56 37.08 32.64
CA ASP A 180 52.91 36.52 32.81
C ASP A 180 53.83 36.75 31.61
N GLU A 181 55.04 37.27 31.86
CA GLU A 181 56.08 37.51 30.83
C GLU A 181 56.53 36.20 30.13
N HIS A 182 56.39 35.06 30.80
CA HIS A 182 56.80 33.74 30.30
C HIS A 182 55.67 32.95 29.62
N ARG A 183 54.43 33.47 29.58
CA ARG A 183 53.28 32.76 28.99
C ARG A 183 53.50 32.40 27.52
N ALA A 184 54.10 33.30 26.74
CA ALA A 184 54.39 33.05 25.33
C ALA A 184 55.37 31.89 25.12
N ILE A 185 56.36 31.76 26.01
CA ILE A 185 57.39 30.72 25.96
C ILE A 185 56.82 29.38 26.44
N LEU A 186 56.10 29.37 27.57
CA LEU A 186 55.43 28.18 28.12
C LEU A 186 54.31 27.67 27.20
N PHE A 187 53.60 28.55 26.50
CA PHE A 187 52.62 28.17 25.49
C PHE A 187 53.27 27.56 24.25
N LYS A 188 54.46 28.04 23.85
CA LYS A 188 55.26 27.44 22.77
C LYS A 188 55.71 26.01 23.15
N TYR A 189 56.18 25.80 24.39
CA TYR A 189 56.54 24.47 24.89
C TYR A 189 55.32 23.55 25.03
N PHE A 190 54.19 24.04 25.55
CA PHE A 190 52.94 23.31 25.64
C PHE A 190 52.41 22.90 24.25
N LEU A 191 52.52 23.77 23.23
CA LEU A 191 52.08 23.48 21.87
C LEU A 191 53.04 22.58 21.08
N LYS A 192 54.34 22.57 21.39
CA LYS A 192 55.36 21.83 20.65
C LYS A 192 55.04 20.33 20.61
N LYS A 193 54.77 19.82 19.42
CA LYS A 193 54.49 18.41 19.17
C LYS A 193 55.77 17.61 19.36
N VAL A 194 55.79 16.70 20.34
CA VAL A 194 56.90 15.74 20.50
C VAL A 194 56.51 14.46 19.78
N ARG A 195 57.38 14.01 18.88
CA ARG A 195 57.23 12.70 18.24
C ARG A 195 57.53 11.62 19.28
N ARG A 196 56.52 10.88 19.73
CA ARG A 196 56.72 9.68 20.53
C ARG A 196 57.20 8.55 19.62
N VAL A 197 58.39 8.03 19.87
CA VAL A 197 58.86 6.79 19.23
C VAL A 197 58.03 5.65 19.85
N LYS A 198 57.14 5.06 19.06
CA LYS A 198 56.37 3.87 19.48
C LYS A 198 57.36 2.77 19.87
N PRO A 199 57.29 2.18 21.08
CA PRO A 199 58.17 1.07 21.44
C PRO A 199 57.89 -0.09 20.47
N ARG A 200 58.95 -0.58 19.81
CA ARG A 200 58.91 -1.80 18.98
C ARG A 200 58.56 -2.98 19.89
N ALA A 201 57.27 -3.32 19.97
CA ALA A 201 56.86 -4.63 20.42
C ALA A 201 57.14 -5.60 19.27
N SER A 202 58.08 -6.52 19.51
CA SER A 202 58.33 -7.67 18.65
C SER A 202 57.15 -8.63 18.74
N ASP A 203 56.40 -8.78 17.65
CA ASP A 203 55.88 -10.08 17.27
C ASP A 203 55.75 -10.17 15.75
N ALA A 204 56.06 -11.34 15.23
CA ALA A 204 56.32 -11.60 13.83
C ALA A 204 55.05 -11.95 13.06
N GLY A 205 54.95 -11.43 11.83
CA GLY A 205 54.28 -12.14 10.73
C GLY A 205 53.14 -11.39 10.03
N SER A 206 53.41 -11.06 8.76
CA SER A 206 52.49 -11.08 7.61
C SER A 206 52.02 -9.72 7.04
N ASP A 207 52.67 -9.35 5.92
CA ASP A 207 52.13 -8.71 4.68
C ASP A 207 51.44 -7.34 4.85
N SER A 208 52.11 -6.19 4.74
CA SER A 208 52.70 -5.53 3.55
C SER A 208 51.70 -5.07 2.47
N GLU A 209 51.13 -3.88 2.66
CA GLU A 209 50.86 -2.86 1.62
C GLU A 209 50.74 -1.52 2.37
N GLU A 210 51.85 -0.81 2.56
CA GLU A 210 51.88 0.56 3.11
C GLU A 210 51.70 1.55 1.94
N GLU A 211 50.56 2.23 1.89
CA GLU A 211 50.44 3.49 1.13
C GLU A 211 51.15 4.59 1.92
N ASP A 212 52.24 5.04 1.30
CA ASP A 212 53.13 6.14 1.65
C ASP A 212 52.34 7.46 1.63
N ASP A 213 52.00 7.99 2.82
CA ASP A 213 51.53 9.37 2.99
C ASP A 213 52.74 10.22 3.36
N ASP A 214 53.44 10.61 2.30
CA ASP A 214 54.53 11.57 2.24
C ASP A 214 54.04 12.97 2.64
N ASP A 215 54.17 13.29 3.93
CA ASP A 215 54.06 14.66 4.42
C ASP A 215 55.20 14.96 5.41
N SER A 216 56.43 14.73 4.92
CA SER A 216 57.67 15.01 5.65
C SER A 216 58.36 16.29 5.16
N GLU A 217 57.65 17.42 5.18
CA GLU A 217 58.31 18.74 5.18
C GLU A 217 58.79 19.04 6.62
N TYR A 218 59.92 18.42 6.99
CA TYR A 218 60.55 18.51 8.29
C TYR A 218 61.44 19.76 8.33
N ASP A 219 60.90 20.87 8.81
CA ASP A 219 61.70 22.01 9.27
C ASP A 219 62.37 21.61 10.59
N SER A 220 63.60 21.10 10.46
CA SER A 220 64.50 20.78 11.56
C SER A 220 65.14 22.07 12.09
N GLU A 221 64.33 22.97 12.65
CA GLU A 221 64.88 24.04 13.50
C GLU A 221 65.12 23.49 14.91
N GLU A 222 66.40 23.24 15.14
CA GLU A 222 67.15 23.33 16.40
C GLU A 222 66.55 22.66 17.64
N ASP A 223 67.29 21.65 18.10
CA ASP A 223 67.39 21.24 19.50
C ASP A 223 67.83 22.45 20.36
N GLU A 224 66.93 23.40 20.61
CA GLU A 224 67.05 24.30 21.76
C GLU A 224 66.74 23.45 23.01
N GLU A 225 67.81 23.06 23.72
CA GLU A 225 67.75 22.49 25.05
C GLU A 225 66.79 23.31 25.93
N GLU A 226 65.73 22.66 26.36
CA GLU A 226 64.63 23.18 27.18
C GLU A 226 65.18 23.61 28.56
N PHE A 227 65.81 24.78 28.65
CA PHE A 227 66.26 25.37 29.91
C PHE A 227 65.11 26.05 30.64
N LEU A 228 65.08 25.86 31.97
CA LEU A 228 64.21 26.59 32.89
C LEU A 228 64.37 28.10 32.63
N PRO A 229 63.33 28.82 32.20
CA PRO A 229 63.42 30.27 32.01
C PRO A 229 63.86 30.93 33.33
N GLU A 230 64.88 31.79 33.30
CA GLU A 230 65.36 32.52 34.49
C GLU A 230 64.21 33.32 35.11
N GLY A 231 63.67 32.83 36.24
CA GLY A 231 62.56 33.45 36.98
C GLY A 231 61.26 32.64 37.05
N CYS A 232 61.13 31.52 36.33
CA CYS A 232 60.00 30.61 36.48
C CYS A 232 60.18 29.66 37.67
N GLU A 233 59.12 29.46 38.46
CA GLU A 233 59.09 28.40 39.47
C GLU A 233 59.21 27.03 38.78
N GLU A 234 60.15 26.20 39.25
CA GLU A 234 60.44 24.86 38.73
C GLU A 234 59.17 23.98 38.71
N GLU A 235 58.29 24.16 39.70
CA GLU A 235 57.00 23.49 39.82
C GLU A 235 56.01 23.85 38.69
N LEU A 236 56.01 25.11 38.22
CA LEU A 236 55.15 25.53 37.09
C LEU A 236 55.63 24.93 35.78
N TYR A 237 56.94 24.85 35.57
CA TYR A 237 57.53 24.27 34.37
C TYR A 237 57.27 22.76 34.26
N GLU A 238 57.47 22.01 35.33
CA GLU A 238 57.14 20.57 35.38
C GLU A 238 55.63 20.33 35.16
N SER A 239 54.77 21.17 35.75
CA SER A 239 53.31 21.06 35.55
C SER A 239 52.88 21.29 34.10
N VAL A 240 53.56 22.17 33.37
CA VAL A 240 53.31 22.45 31.93
C VAL A 240 53.77 21.27 31.05
N LEU A 241 54.88 20.62 31.39
CA LEU A 241 55.35 19.39 30.74
C LEU A 241 54.38 18.22 30.94
N GLU A 242 53.87 18.02 32.15
CA GLU A 242 52.85 17.01 32.41
C GLU A 242 51.55 17.27 31.63
N LEU A 243 51.11 18.53 31.53
CA LEU A 243 49.93 18.91 30.74
C LEU A 243 50.16 18.70 29.23
N ARG A 244 51.39 18.90 28.75
CA ARG A 244 51.78 18.61 27.37
C ARG A 244 51.73 17.12 27.07
N GLU A 245 52.21 16.27 27.97
CA GLU A 245 52.13 14.81 27.82
C GLU A 245 50.67 14.34 27.78
N ARG A 246 49.84 14.79 28.74
CA ARG A 246 48.40 14.46 28.76
C ARG A 246 47.69 14.90 27.48
N ARG A 247 47.96 16.11 27.00
CA ARG A 247 47.41 16.62 25.72
C ARG A 247 47.83 15.76 24.54
N LEU A 248 49.09 15.32 24.50
CA LEU A 248 49.60 14.46 23.44
C LEU A 248 48.99 13.06 23.49
N ASP A 249 48.83 12.46 24.68
CA ASP A 249 48.12 11.19 24.86
C ASP A 249 46.69 11.26 24.34
N GLU A 250 45.94 12.29 24.71
CA GLU A 250 44.58 12.50 24.23
C GLU A 250 44.53 12.72 22.71
N HIS A 251 45.51 13.43 22.14
CA HIS A 251 45.62 13.62 20.69
C HIS A 251 45.87 12.31 19.93
N TYR A 252 46.74 11.42 20.41
CA TYR A 252 46.95 10.12 19.77
C TYR A 252 45.70 9.23 19.89
N VAL A 253 45.01 9.25 21.03
CA VAL A 253 43.73 8.53 21.19
C VAL A 253 42.67 9.07 20.22
N ILE A 254 42.56 10.39 20.04
CA ILE A 254 41.66 11.00 19.05
C ILE A 254 42.03 10.54 17.63
N LYS A 255 43.33 10.57 17.27
CA LYS A 255 43.79 10.14 15.94
C LYS A 255 43.49 8.66 15.65
N ASP A 256 43.63 7.78 16.65
CA ASP A 256 43.32 6.36 16.49
C ASP A 256 41.79 6.13 16.42
N LEU A 257 41.00 6.84 17.23
CA LEU A 257 39.54 6.83 17.14
C LEU A 257 39.02 7.38 15.80
N ASP A 258 39.64 8.43 15.25
CA ASP A 258 39.27 8.99 13.94
C ASP A 258 39.53 7.96 12.82
N LYS A 259 40.64 7.21 12.89
CA LYS A 259 40.91 6.10 11.96
C LYS A 259 39.88 4.97 12.07
N GLU A 260 39.50 4.59 13.29
CA GLU A 260 38.44 3.59 13.52
C GLU A 260 37.09 4.07 12.96
N ILE A 261 36.73 5.34 13.21
CA ILE A 261 35.51 5.98 12.70
C ILE A 261 35.50 5.97 11.16
N ASP A 262 36.61 6.32 10.51
CA ASP A 262 36.68 6.36 9.05
C ASP A 262 36.63 4.96 8.41
N ALA A 263 37.22 3.95 9.07
CA ALA A 263 37.06 2.55 8.68
C ALA A 263 35.59 2.10 8.78
N MET A 264 34.93 2.38 9.91
CA MET A 264 33.52 2.05 10.14
C MET A 264 32.59 2.76 9.13
N LYS A 265 32.85 4.04 8.80
CA LYS A 265 32.13 4.77 7.74
C LYS A 265 32.27 4.09 6.39
N LYS A 266 33.48 3.66 6.01
CA LYS A 266 33.74 2.97 4.73
C LYS A 266 33.00 1.64 4.63
N GLU A 267 32.96 0.87 5.73
CA GLU A 267 32.19 -0.37 5.78
C GLU A 267 30.68 -0.12 5.66
N LEU A 268 30.17 0.88 6.37
CA LEU A 268 28.77 1.28 6.36
C LEU A 268 28.32 1.75 4.97
N GLU A 269 29.14 2.53 4.26
CA GLU A 269 28.88 2.87 2.85
C GLU A 269 28.84 1.64 1.94
N GLY A 270 29.69 0.64 2.20
CA GLY A 270 29.68 -0.63 1.49
C GLY A 270 28.38 -1.40 1.67
N VAL A 271 27.86 -1.46 2.91
CA VAL A 271 26.56 -2.10 3.21
C VAL A 271 25.41 -1.30 2.61
N LYS A 272 25.41 0.03 2.71
CA LYS A 272 24.40 0.90 2.06
C LYS A 272 24.33 0.71 0.55
N LYS A 273 25.46 0.48 -0.13
CA LYS A 273 25.46 0.15 -1.57
C LYS A 273 24.80 -1.20 -1.86
N LYS A 274 25.01 -2.20 -0.99
CA LYS A 274 24.37 -3.53 -1.11
C LYS A 274 22.86 -3.46 -0.83
N GLU A 275 22.43 -2.67 0.16
CA GLU A 275 21.02 -2.43 0.46
C GLU A 275 20.31 -1.79 -0.73
N LYS A 276 20.84 -0.72 -1.32
CA LYS A 276 20.29 -0.12 -2.54
C LYS A 276 20.19 -1.12 -3.69
N ALA A 277 21.23 -1.93 -3.90
CA ALA A 277 21.21 -2.96 -4.94
C ALA A 277 20.10 -4.01 -4.67
N ALA A 278 19.95 -4.46 -3.43
CA ALA A 278 18.88 -5.36 -3.02
C ALA A 278 17.49 -4.73 -3.21
N ASN A 279 17.33 -3.45 -2.88
CA ASN A 279 16.07 -2.74 -3.08
C ASN A 279 15.68 -2.69 -4.57
N THR A 280 16.63 -2.40 -5.47
CA THR A 280 16.35 -2.44 -6.92
C THR A 280 15.97 -3.84 -7.42
N VAL A 281 16.38 -4.91 -6.74
CA VAL A 281 15.98 -6.29 -7.08
C VAL A 281 14.56 -6.55 -6.59
N VAL A 282 14.21 -6.11 -5.37
CA VAL A 282 12.85 -6.17 -4.83
C VAL A 282 11.88 -5.42 -5.76
N GLU A 283 12.17 -4.17 -6.10
CA GLU A 283 11.33 -3.35 -7.00
C GLU A 283 11.10 -4.03 -8.36
N LYS A 284 12.15 -4.67 -8.93
CA LYS A 284 12.02 -5.42 -10.18
C LYS A 284 11.14 -6.64 -10.04
N LEU A 285 11.30 -7.40 -8.95
CA LEU A 285 10.49 -8.59 -8.68
C LEU A 285 9.01 -8.22 -8.44
N GLU A 286 8.74 -7.10 -7.76
CA GLU A 286 7.39 -6.57 -7.58
C GLU A 286 6.74 -6.22 -8.92
N VAL A 287 7.45 -5.49 -9.79
CA VAL A 287 6.96 -5.15 -11.13
C VAL A 287 6.75 -6.40 -11.99
N ASP A 288 7.67 -7.36 -11.95
CA ASP A 288 7.53 -8.63 -12.68
C ASP A 288 6.33 -9.44 -12.20
N LEU A 289 6.08 -9.47 -10.88
CA LEU A 289 4.92 -10.11 -10.28
C LEU A 289 3.60 -9.42 -10.67
N GLU A 290 3.56 -8.09 -10.68
CA GLU A 290 2.41 -7.33 -11.18
C GLU A 290 2.13 -7.59 -12.66
N ASN A 291 3.18 -7.59 -13.49
CA ASN A 291 3.08 -7.93 -14.90
C ASN A 291 2.55 -9.35 -15.09
N TYR A 292 2.99 -10.30 -14.27
CA TYR A 292 2.53 -11.68 -14.30
C TYR A 292 1.06 -11.81 -13.87
N ARG A 293 0.63 -11.07 -12.86
CA ARG A 293 -0.78 -10.98 -12.43
C ARG A 293 -1.67 -10.36 -13.51
N LEU A 294 -1.19 -9.33 -14.21
CA LEU A 294 -1.89 -8.75 -15.36
C LEU A 294 -1.96 -9.72 -16.53
N GLU A 295 -0.90 -10.48 -16.79
CA GLU A 295 -0.90 -11.53 -17.80
C GLU A 295 -1.89 -12.65 -17.45
N LYS A 296 -1.93 -13.10 -16.19
CA LYS A 296 -2.92 -14.03 -15.67
C LYS A 296 -4.33 -13.53 -15.93
N GLN A 297 -4.61 -12.26 -15.59
CA GLN A 297 -5.90 -11.63 -15.84
C GLN A 297 -6.25 -11.63 -17.34
N ARG A 298 -5.31 -11.20 -18.20
CA ARG A 298 -5.51 -11.17 -19.66
C ARG A 298 -5.77 -12.56 -20.23
N ARG A 299 -4.98 -13.57 -19.87
CA ARG A 299 -5.15 -14.93 -20.38
C ARG A 299 -6.44 -15.56 -19.88
N LEU A 300 -6.80 -15.39 -18.60
CA LEU A 300 -8.07 -15.89 -18.07
C LEU A 300 -9.29 -15.27 -18.77
N TYR A 301 -9.28 -13.97 -19.06
CA TYR A 301 -10.41 -13.32 -19.73
C TYR A 301 -10.43 -13.50 -21.25
N ASN A 302 -9.28 -13.58 -21.90
CA ASN A 302 -9.20 -13.60 -23.37
C ASN A 302 -9.13 -15.02 -23.94
N ASP A 303 -8.46 -15.95 -23.26
CA ASP A 303 -8.24 -17.30 -23.80
C ASP A 303 -9.33 -18.30 -23.34
N VAL A 304 -10.15 -17.93 -22.35
CA VAL A 304 -11.31 -18.73 -21.94
C VAL A 304 -12.56 -18.26 -22.65
N ASP A 305 -13.04 -19.10 -23.58
CA ASP A 305 -14.35 -18.89 -24.18
C ASP A 305 -15.47 -18.99 -23.14
N VAL A 306 -16.15 -17.87 -22.90
CA VAL A 306 -17.36 -17.82 -22.07
C VAL A 306 -18.57 -18.08 -22.96
N THR A 307 -19.30 -19.14 -22.66
CA THR A 307 -20.51 -19.45 -23.43
C THR A 307 -21.67 -18.59 -22.96
N VAL A 308 -22.19 -17.74 -23.84
CA VAL A 308 -23.37 -16.89 -23.56
C VAL A 308 -24.58 -17.46 -24.28
N MET A 309 -25.64 -17.77 -23.52
CA MET A 309 -26.90 -18.21 -24.09
C MET A 309 -27.76 -17.01 -24.49
N LEU A 310 -28.09 -16.93 -25.77
CA LEU A 310 -28.97 -15.91 -26.32
C LEU A 310 -30.28 -16.56 -26.77
N ARG A 311 -31.40 -15.96 -26.38
CA ARG A 311 -32.70 -16.34 -26.95
C ARG A 311 -32.74 -15.90 -28.40
N SER A 312 -33.43 -16.64 -29.28
CA SER A 312 -33.55 -16.29 -30.71
C SER A 312 -34.05 -14.85 -30.93
N ARG A 313 -34.90 -14.33 -30.04
CA ARG A 313 -35.41 -12.95 -30.09
C ARG A 313 -34.34 -11.88 -29.77
N GLN A 314 -33.26 -12.24 -29.09
CA GLN A 314 -32.17 -11.33 -28.72
C GLN A 314 -31.11 -11.20 -29.83
N LEU A 315 -31.16 -12.06 -30.85
CA LEU A 315 -30.23 -12.03 -31.97
C LEU A 315 -30.71 -11.00 -33.00
N GLU A 316 -30.06 -9.84 -33.01
CA GLU A 316 -30.30 -8.77 -33.99
C GLU A 316 -29.27 -8.80 -35.15
N TYR A 317 -28.43 -9.84 -35.21
CA TYR A 317 -27.46 -10.06 -36.28
C TYR A 317 -28.12 -10.79 -37.46
N LEU A 318 -28.76 -10.03 -38.34
CA LEU A 318 -29.35 -10.55 -39.58
C LEU A 318 -28.49 -10.11 -40.77
N HIS A 319 -27.96 -11.08 -41.51
CA HIS A 319 -27.38 -10.85 -42.83
C HIS A 319 -28.47 -11.19 -43.86
N GLU A 320 -28.88 -10.22 -44.68
CA GLU A 320 -29.94 -10.40 -45.70
C GLU A 320 -31.27 -10.97 -45.14
N GLY A 321 -31.63 -10.60 -43.91
CA GLY A 321 -32.90 -11.03 -43.28
C GLY A 321 -32.92 -12.49 -42.82
N LYS A 322 -31.78 -13.19 -42.82
CA LYS A 322 -31.62 -14.53 -42.23
C LYS A 322 -30.54 -14.53 -41.15
N LEU A 323 -30.66 -15.47 -40.22
CA LEU A 323 -29.62 -15.75 -39.25
C LEU A 323 -28.47 -16.48 -39.98
N PRO A 324 -27.22 -15.97 -39.93
CA PRO A 324 -26.08 -16.67 -40.51
C PRO A 324 -25.88 -18.06 -39.88
N THR A 325 -25.35 -19.00 -40.66
CA THR A 325 -25.03 -20.37 -40.19
C THR A 325 -23.88 -20.40 -39.18
N THR A 326 -23.01 -19.39 -39.21
CA THR A 326 -21.91 -19.20 -38.24
C THR A 326 -21.95 -17.76 -37.72
N LEU A 327 -21.73 -17.59 -36.42
CA LEU A 327 -21.75 -16.29 -35.74
C LEU A 327 -20.33 -15.81 -35.38
N ASP A 328 -19.31 -16.36 -36.03
CA ASP A 328 -17.89 -16.17 -35.67
C ASP A 328 -17.45 -14.70 -35.78
N ASN A 329 -18.07 -13.92 -36.67
CA ASN A 329 -17.83 -12.48 -36.84
C ASN A 329 -18.88 -11.60 -36.13
N GLY A 330 -19.70 -12.19 -35.25
CA GLY A 330 -20.74 -11.50 -34.51
C GLY A 330 -20.22 -10.93 -33.19
N LEU A 331 -20.33 -9.62 -33.00
CA LEU A 331 -19.97 -8.98 -31.74
C LEU A 331 -21.21 -8.81 -30.84
N VAL A 332 -21.09 -9.23 -29.58
CA VAL A 332 -22.18 -9.17 -28.60
C VAL A 332 -22.01 -7.94 -27.74
N PHE A 333 -23.04 -7.09 -27.71
CA PHE A 333 -23.06 -5.87 -26.89
C PHE A 333 -24.36 -5.78 -26.10
N SER A 334 -24.30 -5.13 -24.94
CA SER A 334 -25.52 -4.70 -24.25
C SER A 334 -26.26 -3.67 -25.10
N ARG A 335 -27.60 -3.67 -25.05
CA ARG A 335 -28.42 -2.66 -25.72
C ARG A 335 -28.06 -1.24 -25.27
N GLU A 336 -27.67 -1.08 -24.02
CA GLU A 336 -27.22 0.20 -23.46
C GLU A 336 -25.95 0.69 -24.13
N THR A 337 -24.94 -0.17 -24.24
CA THR A 337 -23.67 0.16 -24.91
C THR A 337 -23.88 0.51 -26.39
N ARG A 338 -24.74 -0.23 -27.09
CA ARG A 338 -25.10 0.08 -28.48
C ARG A 338 -25.78 1.45 -28.60
N ASN A 339 -26.68 1.78 -27.68
CA ASN A 339 -27.38 3.07 -27.68
C ASN A 339 -26.43 4.22 -27.30
N SER A 340 -25.53 4.00 -26.35
CA SER A 340 -24.48 4.95 -25.97
C SER A 340 -23.52 5.21 -27.13
N LEU A 341 -23.06 4.17 -27.82
CA LEU A 341 -22.23 4.30 -29.02
C LEU A 341 -22.94 5.07 -30.13
N ARG A 342 -24.25 4.81 -30.34
CA ARG A 342 -25.04 5.60 -31.31
C ARG A 342 -25.08 7.08 -30.92
N ARG A 343 -25.39 7.41 -29.67
CA ARG A 343 -25.34 8.79 -29.17
C ARG A 343 -23.96 9.41 -29.34
N ARG A 344 -22.90 8.65 -29.04
CA ARG A 344 -21.53 9.13 -29.18
C ARG A 344 -21.16 9.38 -30.64
N ILE A 345 -21.66 8.58 -31.58
CA ILE A 345 -21.50 8.83 -33.01
C ILE A 345 -22.18 10.15 -33.38
N ASP A 346 -23.40 10.38 -32.89
CA ASP A 346 -24.13 11.63 -33.15
C ASP A 346 -23.38 12.85 -32.56
N GLU A 347 -22.91 12.75 -31.31
CA GLU A 347 -22.06 13.78 -30.67
C GLU A 347 -20.78 14.05 -31.48
N LEU A 348 -20.09 13.01 -31.94
CA LEU A 348 -18.87 13.16 -32.74
C LEU A 348 -19.14 13.81 -34.11
N ILE A 349 -20.33 13.60 -34.68
CA ILE A 349 -20.75 14.28 -35.90
C ILE A 349 -20.95 15.78 -35.64
N GLU A 350 -21.60 16.13 -34.53
CA GLU A 350 -21.78 17.52 -34.08
C GLU A 350 -20.44 18.20 -33.76
N ASP A 351 -19.56 17.51 -33.02
CA ASP A 351 -18.21 17.98 -32.70
C ASP A 351 -17.38 18.20 -33.97
N LYS A 352 -17.45 17.27 -34.93
CA LYS A 352 -16.76 17.43 -36.22
C LYS A 352 -17.31 18.61 -37.02
N ALA A 353 -18.62 18.88 -36.96
CA ALA A 353 -19.22 20.05 -37.59
C ALA A 353 -18.74 21.35 -36.93
N SER A 354 -18.78 21.43 -35.60
CA SER A 354 -18.34 22.61 -34.84
C SER A 354 -16.84 22.90 -35.00
N LEU A 355 -15.99 21.86 -35.04
CA LEU A 355 -14.55 21.99 -35.30
C LEU A 355 -14.28 22.49 -36.72
N ARG A 356 -15.03 22.03 -37.72
CA ARG A 356 -14.94 22.56 -39.08
C ARG A 356 -15.31 24.04 -39.16
N GLU A 357 -16.33 24.46 -38.41
CA GLU A 357 -16.71 25.86 -38.33
C GLU A 357 -15.61 26.72 -37.67
N LYS A 358 -15.08 26.28 -36.53
CA LYS A 358 -13.94 26.94 -35.86
C LYS A 358 -12.71 27.00 -36.76
N GLN A 359 -12.40 25.93 -37.48
CA GLN A 359 -11.29 25.91 -38.44
C GLN A 359 -11.52 26.92 -39.58
N ALA A 360 -12.77 27.06 -40.06
CA ALA A 360 -13.11 28.04 -41.07
C ALA A 360 -12.99 29.48 -40.55
N GLN A 361 -13.41 29.74 -39.30
CA GLN A 361 -13.24 31.04 -38.63
C GLN A 361 -11.75 31.38 -38.44
N LEU A 362 -10.96 30.47 -37.87
CA LEU A 362 -9.51 30.67 -37.69
C LEU A 362 -8.78 30.94 -39.01
N ARG A 363 -9.19 30.30 -40.12
CA ARG A 363 -8.63 30.60 -41.45
C ARG A 363 -8.96 32.03 -41.89
N LYS A 364 -10.19 32.50 -41.64
CA LYS A 364 -10.58 33.89 -41.93
C LYS A 364 -9.79 34.88 -41.06
N ASP A 365 -9.65 34.59 -39.78
CA ASP A 365 -8.91 35.42 -38.83
C ASP A 365 -7.42 35.48 -39.18
N PHE A 366 -6.83 34.34 -39.57
CA PHE A 366 -5.44 34.28 -40.03
C PHE A 366 -5.22 35.16 -41.26
N VAL A 367 -6.10 35.07 -42.26
CA VAL A 367 -6.02 35.92 -43.47
C VAL A 367 -6.20 37.39 -43.10
N ALA A 368 -7.14 37.72 -42.20
CA ALA A 368 -7.34 39.07 -41.72
C ALA A 368 -6.10 39.63 -40.99
N MET A 369 -5.50 38.83 -40.10
CA MET A 369 -4.29 39.20 -39.36
C MET A 369 -3.05 39.31 -40.26
N GLN A 370 -2.97 38.49 -41.31
CA GLN A 370 -1.90 38.61 -42.29
C GLN A 370 -2.04 39.92 -43.09
N ASN A 371 -3.27 40.25 -43.53
CA ASN A 371 -3.53 41.52 -44.21
C ASN A 371 -3.22 42.73 -43.33
N THR A 372 -3.62 42.72 -42.04
CA THR A 372 -3.30 43.81 -41.12
C THR A 372 -1.80 43.91 -40.86
N LYS A 373 -1.10 42.78 -40.71
CA LYS A 373 0.37 42.77 -40.60
C LYS A 373 1.03 43.43 -41.82
N GLU A 374 0.62 43.05 -43.03
CA GLU A 374 1.16 43.68 -44.25
C GLU A 374 0.80 45.17 -44.34
N GLU A 375 -0.38 45.58 -43.89
CA GLU A 375 -0.74 47.00 -43.80
C GLU A 375 0.14 47.78 -42.83
N TYR A 376 0.44 47.22 -41.65
CA TYR A 376 1.35 47.81 -40.69
C TYR A 376 2.80 47.84 -41.19
N GLU A 377 3.27 46.79 -41.86
CA GLU A 377 4.60 46.76 -42.49
C GLU A 377 4.72 47.82 -43.58
N ARG A 378 3.70 47.96 -44.45
CA ARG A 378 3.64 49.03 -45.46
C ARG A 378 3.59 50.41 -44.81
N ARG A 379 2.88 50.57 -43.70
CA ARG A 379 2.81 51.84 -42.95
C ARG A 379 4.15 52.17 -42.31
N ASN A 380 4.82 51.20 -41.68
CA ASN A 380 6.15 51.37 -41.09
C ASN A 380 7.17 51.72 -42.17
N ALA A 381 7.22 50.99 -43.27
CA ALA A 381 8.10 51.31 -44.39
C ALA A 381 7.88 52.73 -44.95
N ARG A 382 6.61 53.19 -45.02
CA ARG A 382 6.30 54.58 -45.38
C ARG A 382 6.77 55.59 -44.34
N LEU A 383 6.64 55.29 -43.06
CA LEU A 383 7.12 56.15 -41.98
C LEU A 383 8.64 56.19 -41.93
N ASP A 384 9.32 55.05 -42.15
CA ASP A 384 10.77 54.95 -42.23
C ASP A 384 11.31 55.71 -43.45
N ALA A 385 10.67 55.58 -44.61
CA ALA A 385 11.02 56.38 -45.79
C ALA A 385 10.85 57.89 -45.55
N ARG A 386 9.75 58.30 -44.89
CA ARG A 386 9.56 59.71 -44.50
C ARG A 386 10.59 60.16 -43.46
N ALA A 387 10.92 59.31 -42.49
CA ALA A 387 11.89 59.62 -41.46
C ALA A 387 13.29 59.79 -42.07
N THR A 388 13.70 58.87 -42.95
CA THR A 388 14.97 58.96 -43.69
C THR A 388 15.00 60.19 -44.61
N GLU A 389 13.93 60.49 -45.34
CA GLU A 389 13.84 61.70 -46.17
C GLU A 389 13.96 62.99 -45.33
N VAL A 390 13.24 63.08 -44.20
CA VAL A 390 13.33 64.24 -43.29
C VAL A 390 14.71 64.34 -42.65
N GLN A 391 15.32 63.22 -42.25
CA GLN A 391 16.66 63.19 -41.69
C GLN A 391 17.71 63.64 -42.72
N MET A 392 17.64 63.11 -43.95
CA MET A 392 18.50 63.50 -45.06
C MET A 392 18.32 64.99 -45.42
N PHE A 393 17.09 65.48 -45.47
CA PHE A 393 16.80 66.89 -45.77
C PHE A 393 17.32 67.83 -44.68
N LYS A 394 17.16 67.49 -43.40
CA LYS A 394 17.54 68.36 -42.28
C LYS A 394 19.01 68.29 -41.91
N TYR A 395 19.62 67.12 -42.01
CA TYR A 395 20.95 66.86 -41.45
C TYR A 395 21.99 66.38 -42.48
N GLY A 396 21.59 66.07 -43.71
CA GLY A 396 22.50 65.61 -44.78
C GLY A 396 23.07 64.19 -44.59
N SER A 397 22.74 63.53 -43.48
CA SER A 397 23.15 62.16 -43.14
C SER A 397 22.09 61.48 -42.27
N LEU A 398 21.99 60.15 -42.36
CA LEU A 398 21.19 59.34 -41.44
C LEU A 398 21.78 59.45 -40.03
N ILE A 399 21.06 60.11 -39.12
CA ILE A 399 21.46 60.21 -37.72
C ILE A 399 20.88 59.01 -36.98
N ASP A 400 21.74 58.28 -36.28
CA ASP A 400 21.34 57.27 -35.31
C ASP A 400 20.65 57.95 -34.11
N LEU A 401 19.33 58.02 -34.18
CA LEU A 401 18.49 58.67 -33.18
C LEU A 401 18.62 58.02 -31.81
N GLU A 402 18.95 56.72 -31.70
CA GLU A 402 19.13 56.07 -30.40
C GLU A 402 20.39 56.58 -29.69
N LYS A 403 21.50 56.72 -30.43
CA LYS A 403 22.73 57.31 -29.87
C LYS A 403 22.57 58.80 -29.57
N LEU A 404 21.79 59.51 -30.39
CA LEU A 404 21.48 60.91 -30.11
C LEU A 404 20.54 61.05 -28.92
N GLU A 405 19.53 60.18 -28.76
CA GLU A 405 18.62 60.17 -27.62
C GLU A 405 19.38 59.87 -26.32
N VAL A 406 20.27 58.88 -26.30
CA VAL A 406 21.16 58.63 -25.15
C VAL A 406 22.01 59.86 -24.80
N ALA A 407 22.42 60.65 -25.79
CA ALA A 407 23.17 61.89 -25.59
C ALA A 407 22.29 63.13 -25.28
N MET A 408 21.03 63.15 -25.72
CA MET A 408 20.10 64.28 -25.63
C MET A 408 19.06 64.12 -24.53
N ILE A 409 18.90 62.95 -23.89
CA ILE A 409 18.03 62.79 -22.73
C ILE A 409 18.47 63.85 -21.71
N PRO A 410 17.67 64.91 -21.49
CA PRO A 410 17.97 65.86 -20.46
C PRO A 410 17.86 65.08 -19.14
N LYS A 411 18.87 65.17 -18.27
CA LYS A 411 18.88 64.44 -17.00
C LYS A 411 17.61 64.69 -16.15
N LYS A 412 16.91 65.81 -16.38
CA LYS A 412 15.72 66.25 -15.63
C LYS A 412 14.47 65.34 -15.73
N PRO A 413 13.89 65.02 -16.91
CA PRO A 413 12.75 64.10 -16.99
C PRO A 413 13.10 62.67 -16.52
N VAL A 414 14.33 62.21 -16.72
CA VAL A 414 14.78 60.90 -16.20
C VAL A 414 14.94 60.92 -14.68
N GLU A 415 15.46 62.00 -14.10
CA GLU A 415 15.46 62.17 -12.64
C GLU A 415 14.05 62.27 -12.08
N ALA A 416 13.12 62.93 -12.78
CA ALA A 416 11.71 62.99 -12.38
C ALA A 416 11.01 61.61 -12.46
N LEU A 417 11.33 60.80 -13.48
CA LEU A 417 10.84 59.41 -13.57
C LEU A 417 11.50 58.49 -12.54
N LYS A 418 12.79 58.67 -12.23
CA LYS A 418 13.48 57.96 -11.14
C LYS A 418 12.92 58.36 -9.77
N ALA A 419 12.54 59.62 -9.58
CA ALA A 419 11.86 60.08 -8.38
C ALA A 419 10.48 59.42 -8.26
N LYS A 420 9.67 59.44 -9.33
CA LYS A 420 8.38 58.73 -9.36
C LYS A 420 8.51 57.22 -9.13
N LEU A 421 9.55 56.59 -9.69
CA LEU A 421 9.83 55.17 -9.48
C LEU A 421 10.16 54.90 -8.02
N ARG A 422 11.02 55.72 -7.40
CA ARG A 422 11.33 55.63 -5.96
C ARG A 422 10.10 55.85 -5.09
N ASP A 423 9.22 56.79 -5.44
CA ASP A 423 7.98 57.03 -4.71
C ASP A 423 7.05 55.79 -4.80
N THR A 424 6.94 55.17 -5.98
CA THR A 424 6.17 53.93 -6.14
C THR A 424 6.81 52.73 -5.44
N GLU A 425 8.13 52.62 -5.46
CA GLU A 425 8.86 51.58 -4.74
C GLU A 425 8.71 51.74 -3.22
N GLN A 426 8.71 52.98 -2.71
CA GLN A 426 8.45 53.27 -1.30
C GLN A 426 7.00 52.97 -0.92
N ALA A 427 6.02 53.31 -1.76
CA ALA A 427 4.62 52.95 -1.55
C ALA A 427 4.44 51.43 -1.52
N ASN A 428 4.98 50.73 -2.52
CA ASN A 428 4.93 49.27 -2.59
C ASN A 428 5.66 48.62 -1.40
N ALA A 429 6.80 49.17 -0.96
CA ALA A 429 7.51 48.68 0.22
C ALA A 429 6.71 48.90 1.52
N ALA A 430 5.97 50.00 1.61
CA ALA A 430 5.06 50.25 2.74
C ALA A 430 3.88 49.26 2.74
N GLU A 431 3.28 49.00 1.57
CA GLU A 431 2.24 47.98 1.42
C GLU A 431 2.77 46.59 1.79
N MET A 432 3.96 46.22 1.32
CA MET A 432 4.60 44.95 1.69
C MET A 432 4.81 44.83 3.20
N ARG A 433 5.20 45.91 3.89
CA ARG A 433 5.32 45.90 5.36
C ARG A 433 3.97 45.70 6.05
N GLN A 434 2.91 46.34 5.54
CA GLN A 434 1.55 46.14 6.06
C GLN A 434 1.10 44.69 5.88
N TRP A 435 1.36 44.09 4.72
CA TRP A 435 1.04 42.68 4.46
C TRP A 435 1.86 41.72 5.33
N VAL A 436 3.15 42.00 5.55
CA VAL A 436 3.99 41.21 6.46
C VAL A 436 3.49 41.30 7.90
N GLN A 437 3.09 42.50 8.34
CA GLN A 437 2.52 42.68 9.67
C GLN A 437 1.17 41.96 9.81
N ALA A 438 0.27 42.09 8.83
CA ALA A 438 -1.00 41.37 8.80
C ALA A 438 -0.81 39.84 8.78
N LEU A 439 0.25 39.35 8.11
CA LEU A 439 0.61 37.94 8.11
C LEU A 439 1.11 37.49 9.50
N SER A 440 1.92 38.30 10.17
CA SER A 440 2.36 38.05 11.54
C SER A 440 1.16 37.99 12.50
N ASP A 441 0.26 38.97 12.43
CA ASP A 441 -0.93 39.03 13.27
C ASP A 441 -1.84 37.81 13.04
N ALA A 442 -2.01 37.39 11.78
CA ALA A 442 -2.78 36.19 11.43
C ALA A 442 -2.10 34.89 11.91
N MET A 443 -0.76 34.84 11.85
CA MET A 443 0.03 33.72 12.37
C MET A 443 -0.07 33.62 13.89
N ASP A 444 0.00 34.74 14.60
CA ASP A 444 -0.20 34.82 16.04
C ASP A 444 -1.63 34.42 16.45
N GLU A 445 -2.66 34.84 15.69
CA GLU A 445 -4.04 34.40 15.92
C GLU A 445 -4.18 32.88 15.73
N MET A 446 -3.53 32.31 14.72
CA MET A 446 -3.52 30.86 14.50
C MET A 446 -2.80 30.14 15.65
N HIS A 447 -1.65 30.64 16.11
CA HIS A 447 -0.93 30.09 17.26
C HIS A 447 -1.76 30.14 18.54
N GLN A 448 -2.45 31.26 18.81
CA GLN A 448 -3.35 31.39 19.96
C GLN A 448 -4.51 30.39 19.89
N LYS A 449 -5.16 30.24 18.73
CA LYS A 449 -6.24 29.26 18.54
C LYS A 449 -5.73 27.82 18.68
N THR A 450 -4.53 27.55 18.18
CA THR A 450 -3.90 26.23 18.30
C THR A 450 -3.59 25.92 19.77
N ALA A 451 -3.02 26.88 20.51
CA ALA A 451 -2.73 26.76 21.93
C ALA A 451 -4.00 26.54 22.77
N ALA A 452 -5.06 27.32 22.51
CA ALA A 452 -6.36 27.17 23.19
C ALA A 452 -7.02 25.81 22.87
N ASN A 453 -6.92 25.33 21.63
CA ASN A 453 -7.40 24.01 21.26
C ASN A 453 -6.60 22.89 21.92
N THR A 454 -5.28 23.00 22.00
CA THR A 454 -4.45 22.03 22.74
C THR A 454 -4.78 22.04 24.23
N GLU A 455 -5.01 23.20 24.85
CA GLU A 455 -5.43 23.29 26.25
C GLU A 455 -6.80 22.64 26.46
N CYS A 456 -7.75 22.86 25.55
CA CYS A 456 -9.05 22.19 25.60
C CYS A 456 -8.92 20.67 25.44
N LEU A 457 -8.05 20.19 24.54
CA LEU A 457 -7.78 18.76 24.37
C LEU A 457 -7.10 18.16 25.61
N GLU A 458 -6.19 18.88 26.26
CA GLU A 458 -5.59 18.48 27.54
C GLU A 458 -6.65 18.39 28.64
N GLN A 459 -7.54 19.39 28.75
CA GLN A 459 -8.66 19.36 29.68
C GLN A 459 -9.59 18.17 29.41
N VAL A 460 -9.88 17.86 28.14
CA VAL A 460 -10.65 16.68 27.74
C VAL A 460 -9.90 15.39 28.08
N ALA A 461 -8.59 15.33 27.86
CA ALA A 461 -7.77 14.17 28.21
C ALA A 461 -7.77 13.94 29.73
N ASP A 462 -7.65 15.00 30.53
CA ASP A 462 -7.71 14.95 31.99
C ASP A 462 -9.09 14.54 32.51
N LEU A 463 -10.16 15.09 31.94
CA LEU A 463 -11.53 14.66 32.25
C LEU A 463 -11.75 13.19 31.88
N THR A 464 -11.19 12.73 30.77
CA THR A 464 -11.26 11.33 30.36
C THR A 464 -10.45 10.42 31.29
N ARG A 465 -9.28 10.88 31.76
CA ARG A 465 -8.51 10.16 32.79
C ARG A 465 -9.30 10.05 34.09
N ARG A 466 -9.84 11.16 34.59
CA ARG A 466 -10.71 11.17 35.78
C ARG A 466 -11.94 10.30 35.61
N HIS A 467 -12.58 10.31 34.44
CA HIS A 467 -13.70 9.43 34.14
C HIS A 467 -13.30 7.96 34.23
N ARG A 468 -12.17 7.57 33.63
CA ARG A 468 -11.64 6.20 33.73
C ARG A 468 -11.22 5.82 35.15
N ASP A 469 -10.66 6.76 35.92
CA ASP A 469 -10.32 6.56 37.33
C ASP A 469 -11.59 6.32 38.16
N LEU A 470 -12.61 7.16 38.01
CA LEU A 470 -13.91 7.01 38.66
C LEU A 470 -14.65 5.75 38.22
N GLU A 471 -14.57 5.35 36.95
CA GLU A 471 -15.09 4.05 36.49
C GLU A 471 -14.34 2.88 37.13
N ARG A 472 -13.01 2.96 37.25
CA ARG A 472 -12.21 1.96 37.96
C ARG A 472 -12.58 1.91 39.44
N GLU A 473 -12.79 3.05 40.08
CA GLU A 473 -13.26 3.14 41.47
C GLU A 473 -14.70 2.65 41.62
N LEU A 474 -15.59 2.90 40.65
CA LEU A 474 -16.95 2.38 40.67
C LEU A 474 -16.96 0.85 40.48
N VAL A 475 -16.09 0.33 39.62
CA VAL A 475 -15.92 -1.12 39.42
C VAL A 475 -15.29 -1.75 40.66
N SER A 476 -14.30 -1.11 41.29
CA SER A 476 -13.68 -1.62 42.52
C SER A 476 -14.67 -1.56 43.69
N THR A 477 -15.45 -0.48 43.84
CA THR A 477 -16.50 -0.35 44.86
C THR A 477 -17.66 -1.31 44.62
N LYS A 478 -18.05 -1.60 43.37
CA LYS A 478 -18.97 -2.72 43.07
C LYS A 478 -18.39 -4.07 43.48
N LYS A 479 -17.06 -4.25 43.34
CA LYS A 479 -16.35 -5.46 43.73
C LYS A 479 -16.19 -5.60 45.26
N THR A 480 -16.11 -4.49 46.00
CA THR A 480 -16.02 -4.48 47.46
C THR A 480 -17.39 -4.42 48.16
N ALA A 481 -18.42 -3.86 47.52
CA ALA A 481 -19.79 -3.87 48.03
C ALA A 481 -20.48 -5.23 47.84
N PHE A 482 -19.96 -6.10 46.97
CA PHE A 482 -20.40 -7.48 46.80
C PHE A 482 -19.30 -8.46 47.23
N VAL A 483 -19.02 -8.50 48.54
CA VAL A 483 -18.26 -9.61 49.14
C VAL A 483 -19.26 -10.66 49.58
N ASP A 484 -19.24 -11.80 48.88
CA ASP A 484 -19.98 -12.99 49.27
C ASP A 484 -19.60 -13.37 50.72
N PRO A 485 -20.55 -13.34 51.69
CA PRO A 485 -20.25 -13.52 53.11
C PRO A 485 -19.62 -14.87 53.44
N GLU A 486 -19.70 -15.87 52.57
CA GLU A 486 -19.01 -17.15 52.74
C GLU A 486 -17.52 -17.08 52.40
N ALA A 487 -17.11 -16.24 51.46
CA ALA A 487 -15.71 -16.10 51.05
C ALA A 487 -14.90 -15.29 52.07
N ALA A 488 -15.50 -14.29 52.71
CA ALA A 488 -14.87 -13.52 53.79
C ALA A 488 -14.59 -14.40 55.02
N LYS A 489 -15.54 -15.25 55.43
CA LYS A 489 -15.36 -16.18 56.56
C LYS A 489 -14.22 -17.17 56.32
N LYS A 490 -14.06 -17.69 55.09
CA LYS A 490 -12.97 -18.62 54.74
C LYS A 490 -11.58 -17.96 54.80
N ARG A 491 -11.46 -16.69 54.44
CA ARG A 491 -10.20 -15.95 54.56
C ARG A 491 -9.86 -15.65 56.02
N GLU A 492 -10.86 -15.28 56.82
CA GLU A 492 -10.67 -15.01 58.24
C GLU A 492 -10.29 -16.28 59.04
N THR A 493 -10.82 -17.46 58.65
CA THR A 493 -10.38 -18.74 59.23
C THR A 493 -8.93 -19.09 58.83
N ALA A 494 -8.55 -18.84 57.57
CA ALA A 494 -7.19 -19.12 57.11
C ALA A 494 -6.15 -18.18 57.77
N GLU A 495 -6.50 -16.91 57.98
CA GLU A 495 -5.65 -15.96 58.72
C GLU A 495 -5.54 -16.32 60.20
N ARG A 496 -6.62 -16.81 60.84
CA ARG A 496 -6.55 -17.35 62.20
C ARG A 496 -5.62 -18.56 62.29
N ASP A 497 -5.73 -19.51 61.37
CA ASP A 497 -4.87 -20.69 61.36
C ASP A 497 -3.39 -20.33 61.13
N HIS A 498 -3.13 -19.34 60.27
CA HIS A 498 -1.77 -18.83 60.05
C HIS A 498 -1.19 -18.15 61.30
N LEU A 499 -1.98 -17.32 61.99
CA LEU A 499 -1.56 -16.67 63.23
C LEU A 499 -1.31 -17.70 64.34
N VAL A 500 -2.12 -18.76 64.44
CA VAL A 500 -1.89 -19.86 65.39
C VAL A 500 -0.60 -20.60 65.07
N ALA A 501 -0.27 -20.81 63.79
CA ALA A 501 1.01 -21.41 63.39
C ALA A 501 2.20 -20.54 63.83
N VAL A 502 2.14 -19.23 63.60
CA VAL A 502 3.20 -18.29 64.00
C VAL A 502 3.37 -18.24 65.51
N VAL A 503 2.27 -18.22 66.29
CA VAL A 503 2.32 -18.25 67.75
C VAL A 503 2.96 -19.55 68.26
N ASN A 504 2.68 -20.68 67.63
CA ASN A 504 3.32 -21.95 67.98
C ASN A 504 4.80 -21.98 67.62
N GLU A 505 5.20 -21.38 66.50
CA GLU A 505 6.61 -21.21 66.11
C GLU A 505 7.36 -20.35 67.15
N GLN A 506 6.78 -19.21 67.52
CA GLN A 506 7.32 -18.31 68.54
C GLN A 506 7.37 -18.96 69.92
N ALA A 507 6.39 -19.78 70.29
CA ALA A 507 6.42 -20.54 71.55
C ALA A 507 7.57 -21.55 71.58
N ARG A 508 7.86 -22.23 70.46
CA ARG A 508 9.02 -23.13 70.32
C ARG A 508 10.34 -22.37 70.39
N GLU A 509 10.42 -21.19 69.80
CA GLU A 509 11.61 -20.32 69.92
C GLU A 509 11.81 -19.85 71.37
N ILE A 510 10.74 -19.48 72.07
CA ILE A 510 10.80 -19.10 73.49
C ILE A 510 11.27 -20.29 74.36
N GLU A 511 10.82 -21.51 74.07
CA GLU A 511 11.32 -22.71 74.77
C GLU A 511 12.79 -22.99 74.46
N LYS A 512 13.22 -22.85 73.21
CA LYS A 512 14.65 -22.95 72.84
C LYS A 512 15.49 -21.92 73.58
N LEU A 513 15.07 -20.66 73.58
CA LEU A 513 15.76 -19.57 74.30
C LEU A 513 15.75 -19.80 75.81
N ARG A 514 14.67 -20.32 76.39
CA ARG A 514 14.64 -20.72 77.82
C ARG A 514 15.63 -21.84 78.14
N ASN A 515 15.74 -22.84 77.27
CA ASN A 515 16.72 -23.92 77.41
C ASN A 515 18.16 -23.39 77.27
N GLU A 516 18.38 -22.43 76.38
CA GLU A 516 19.68 -21.78 76.18
C GLU A 516 20.07 -20.89 77.36
N ILE A 517 19.13 -20.12 77.92
CA ILE A 517 19.31 -19.33 79.15
C ILE A 517 19.59 -20.28 80.34
N GLY A 518 18.90 -21.42 80.43
CA GLY A 518 19.18 -22.44 81.45
C GLY A 518 20.57 -23.06 81.31
N PHE A 519 21.07 -23.22 80.08
CA PHE A 519 22.42 -23.72 79.81
C PHE A 519 23.51 -22.68 80.12
N LEU A 520 23.20 -21.38 79.91
CA LEU A 520 24.09 -20.26 80.18
C LEU A 520 24.13 -19.85 81.68
N SER A 521 23.09 -20.14 82.47
CA SER A 521 23.06 -19.79 83.90
C SER A 521 23.84 -20.74 84.83
N VAL A 522 24.49 -21.79 84.30
CA VAL A 522 25.26 -22.78 85.10
C VAL A 522 26.79 -22.62 84.97
N LYS A 523 27.28 -21.68 84.15
CA LYS A 523 28.72 -21.37 84.05
C LYS A 523 28.98 -19.87 84.25
N GLY A 524 29.14 -19.43 85.50
CA GLY A 524 29.52 -18.04 85.75
C GLY A 524 29.53 -17.58 87.20
N ASN A 525 30.48 -18.07 87.99
CA ASN A 525 31.11 -17.35 89.11
C ASN A 525 32.39 -18.10 89.53
N PRO A 526 33.47 -17.46 90.01
CA PRO A 526 33.87 -16.04 90.02
C PRO A 526 35.33 -15.82 89.49
N HIS A 527 35.76 -14.55 89.37
CA HIS A 527 37.11 -13.99 89.68
C HIS A 527 37.38 -12.69 88.88
N THR A 528 37.17 -11.53 89.48
CA THR A 528 38.18 -10.65 90.14
C THR A 528 39.15 -9.89 89.23
N VAL A 529 38.84 -8.59 89.05
CA VAL A 529 39.66 -7.39 89.34
C VAL A 529 40.90 -7.07 88.47
N ARG A 530 40.86 -5.83 87.92
CA ARG A 530 41.93 -4.89 87.48
C ARG A 530 42.70 -5.27 86.20
N PHE A 531 43.05 -4.34 85.30
CA PHE A 531 43.32 -2.91 85.39
C PHE A 531 42.58 -2.09 84.32
#